data_AF-A0A7Y6F8L5-F1
#
_entry.id   AF-A0A7Y6F8L5-F1
#
_cell.length_a   1.000
_cell.length_b   1.000
_cell.length_c   1.000
_cell.angle_alpha   90.00
_cell.angle_beta   90.00
_cell.angle_gamma   90.00
#
_symmetry.space_group_name_H-M   'P 1'
#
loop_
_entity.id
_entity.type
_entity.pdbx_description
1 polymer ?
#
loop_
_entity_poly.entity_id
_entity_poly.type
_entity_poly.pdbx_seq_one_letter_code
_entity_poly.pdbx_strand_id
1 'polypeptide(L)'
;MRRTYGTGCPPAATGTPGTGRTSASTWPPPRRPPNSSAGSWSWTPGGPSAPPVKRTALGRFAHGGATVTEAAGRLVVYSTDAEDGEYLYKYVSAGDWRELRAKGRSPLDHGTLYVARFGADGGGDWLPLSHGHGPLTRDKGWRDQADVLLRTRPAADALGATPLARPERVAVNPRDGRAYLALANSPGGPTCKEPTATGGVCRTTDPYGRIIRWREQPDARRTRQPTFHWEEFLAADDPDRPADGVFAAPKGLWFSADGTLWISTGISGHDLGGPAPLHRAAGNNALLAADPTTGEVRRFLTAPRGAEVTGVTTTPDARTLLVNIQHPGERTTRWGTPDANTPHKVSNWPDHHHSGRPRSATVAVRREEGRGEGA
;
A
#
# COMPACT_ATOMS: atom_id res chain seq x y z
N MET A 1 -38.72 26.32 3.85
CA MET A 1 -39.00 25.09 3.08
C MET A 1 -37.73 24.25 3.00
N ARG A 2 -37.61 23.30 3.92
CA ARG A 2 -36.55 22.27 3.98
C ARG A 2 -37.27 20.92 3.84
N ARG A 3 -36.76 20.00 3.03
CA ARG A 3 -37.17 18.58 3.09
C ARG A 3 -35.95 17.74 3.46
N THR A 4 -35.98 17.25 4.69
CA THR A 4 -35.23 16.12 5.21
C THR A 4 -36.01 14.84 4.88
N TYR A 5 -35.33 13.82 4.34
CA TYR A 5 -35.86 12.45 4.30
C TYR A 5 -35.02 11.61 5.25
N GLY A 6 -35.64 11.19 6.36
CA GLY A 6 -35.12 10.17 7.26
C GLY A 6 -35.61 8.80 6.83
N THR A 7 -34.74 7.80 6.83
CA THR A 7 -35.09 6.39 6.59
C THR A 7 -35.30 5.70 7.93
N GLY A 8 -36.56 5.59 8.34
CA GLY A 8 -36.99 4.71 9.43
C GLY A 8 -37.17 3.28 8.95
N CYS A 9 -36.78 2.32 9.78
CA CYS A 9 -36.96 0.88 9.60
C CYS A 9 -38.38 0.48 10.07
N PRO A 10 -39.18 -0.30 9.32
CA PRO A 10 -40.46 -0.80 9.80
C PRO A 10 -40.32 -2.16 10.52
N PRO A 11 -41.23 -2.51 11.46
CA PRO A 11 -41.11 -3.69 12.32
C PRO A 11 -41.60 -4.99 11.67
N ALA A 12 -41.16 -6.10 12.26
CA ALA A 12 -41.39 -7.48 11.83
C ALA A 12 -42.86 -7.91 11.85
N ALA A 13 -43.25 -8.71 10.84
CA ALA A 13 -44.47 -9.50 10.84
C ALA A 13 -44.13 -10.99 10.78
N THR A 14 -44.86 -11.77 11.56
CA THR A 14 -44.75 -13.20 11.82
C THR A 14 -45.37 -14.06 10.70
N GLY A 15 -44.78 -15.23 10.43
CA GLY A 15 -45.39 -16.29 9.61
C GLY A 15 -44.40 -17.37 9.15
N THR A 16 -44.59 -18.61 9.59
CA THR A 16 -43.91 -19.87 9.17
C THR A 16 -44.90 -20.75 8.36
N PRO A 17 -44.49 -21.89 7.76
CA PRO A 17 -43.39 -22.13 6.82
C PRO A 17 -43.90 -22.78 5.50
N GLY A 18 -43.23 -22.57 4.36
CA GLY A 18 -43.63 -23.14 3.07
C GLY A 18 -42.45 -23.44 2.16
N THR A 19 -42.36 -24.70 1.74
CA THR A 19 -41.33 -25.34 0.90
C THR A 19 -41.23 -24.76 -0.52
N GLY A 20 -40.01 -24.55 -1.05
CA GLY A 20 -39.82 -24.49 -2.50
C GLY A 20 -38.63 -23.66 -3.02
N ARG A 21 -37.61 -24.38 -3.53
CA ARG A 21 -36.68 -24.04 -4.63
C ARG A 21 -35.93 -22.70 -4.58
N THR A 22 -34.61 -22.83 -4.49
CA THR A 22 -33.61 -21.81 -4.83
C THR A 22 -33.77 -21.32 -6.27
N SER A 23 -34.38 -20.15 -6.45
CA SER A 23 -34.23 -19.35 -7.68
C SER A 23 -33.07 -18.38 -7.49
N ALA A 24 -32.04 -18.52 -8.32
CA ALA A 24 -30.99 -17.52 -8.48
C ALA A 24 -31.61 -16.19 -8.92
N SER A 25 -31.58 -15.17 -8.06
CA SER A 25 -31.91 -13.80 -8.45
C SER A 25 -30.73 -13.22 -9.22
N THR A 26 -30.81 -13.31 -10.54
CA THR A 26 -29.98 -12.56 -11.48
C THR A 26 -30.23 -11.06 -11.31
N TRP A 27 -29.32 -10.37 -10.63
CA TRP A 27 -29.19 -8.93 -10.78
C TRP A 27 -28.47 -8.66 -12.11
N PRO A 28 -29.03 -7.82 -13.01
CA PRO A 28 -28.27 -7.41 -14.18
C PRO A 28 -27.05 -6.58 -13.71
N PRO A 29 -25.85 -6.83 -14.25
CA PRO A 29 -24.69 -5.99 -13.93
C PRO A 29 -24.99 -4.53 -14.32
N PRO A 30 -24.56 -3.54 -13.54
CA PRO A 30 -24.73 -2.14 -13.89
C PRO A 30 -24.06 -1.86 -15.25
N ARG A 31 -24.77 -1.16 -16.14
CA ARG A 31 -24.37 -0.90 -17.54
C ARG A 31 -23.09 -0.05 -17.70
N ARG A 32 -22.47 0.41 -16.61
CA ARG A 32 -21.10 0.95 -16.57
C ARG A 32 -20.49 0.66 -15.19
N PRO A 33 -19.24 0.15 -15.11
CA PRO A 33 -18.54 0.12 -13.83
C PRO A 33 -18.41 1.56 -13.28
N PRO A 34 -18.40 1.77 -11.95
CA PRO A 34 -18.20 3.09 -11.39
C PRO A 34 -16.78 3.57 -11.73
N ASN A 35 -16.68 4.43 -12.75
CA ASN A 35 -15.44 5.10 -13.13
C ASN A 35 -14.91 6.06 -12.04
N SER A 36 -15.63 6.21 -10.92
CA SER A 36 -15.43 7.25 -9.92
C SER A 36 -14.76 6.78 -8.61
N SER A 37 -14.60 5.48 -8.35
CA SER A 37 -14.15 5.00 -7.02
C SER A 37 -12.63 4.91 -6.84
N ALA A 38 -11.87 4.71 -7.92
CA ALA A 38 -10.42 4.54 -7.88
C ALA A 38 -9.71 5.81 -8.38
N GLY A 39 -8.93 6.45 -7.50
CA GLY A 39 -8.12 7.63 -7.80
C GLY A 39 -7.50 8.21 -6.53
N SER A 40 -6.34 8.85 -6.64
CA SER A 40 -5.72 9.52 -5.48
C SER A 40 -6.51 10.78 -5.13
N TRP A 41 -6.78 10.96 -3.85
CA TRP A 41 -7.44 12.13 -3.32
C TRP A 41 -6.39 13.06 -2.73
N SER A 42 -6.44 14.33 -3.08
CA SER A 42 -5.71 15.34 -2.33
C SER A 42 -6.66 16.07 -1.41
N TRP A 43 -6.26 16.24 -0.15
CA TRP A 43 -6.75 17.34 0.65
C TRP A 43 -5.82 18.54 0.39
N THR A 44 -6.39 19.64 -0.11
CA THR A 44 -5.62 20.82 -0.54
C THR A 44 -5.91 22.04 0.35
N PRO A 45 -5.00 23.03 0.35
CA PRO A 45 -4.91 24.12 1.33
C PRO A 45 -5.95 25.21 1.07
N GLY A 46 -7.19 24.91 1.41
CA GLY A 46 -8.29 25.87 1.58
C GLY A 46 -8.91 25.82 2.98
N GLY A 47 -8.25 25.10 3.89
CA GLY A 47 -8.77 24.78 5.22
C GLY A 47 -9.64 23.52 5.24
N PRO A 48 -10.12 23.12 6.44
CA PRO A 48 -10.88 21.88 6.68
C PRO A 48 -12.20 21.77 5.93
N SER A 49 -12.72 22.87 5.36
CA SER A 49 -13.99 22.90 4.62
C SER A 49 -13.85 22.67 3.12
N ALA A 50 -12.64 22.66 2.56
CA ALA A 50 -12.45 22.47 1.12
C ALA A 50 -12.87 21.05 0.71
N PRO A 51 -13.66 20.88 -0.37
CA PRO A 51 -14.05 19.56 -0.82
C PRO A 51 -12.82 18.77 -1.30
N PRO A 52 -12.71 17.47 -0.98
CA PRO A 52 -11.67 16.61 -1.51
C PRO A 52 -11.70 16.57 -3.05
N VAL A 53 -10.53 16.57 -3.68
CA VAL A 53 -10.40 16.53 -5.14
C VAL A 53 -9.77 15.22 -5.59
N LYS A 54 -10.41 14.53 -6.54
CA LYS A 54 -9.82 13.39 -7.25
C LYS A 54 -8.76 13.89 -8.22
N ARG A 55 -7.52 13.46 -8.06
CA ARG A 55 -6.40 13.83 -8.93
C ARG A 55 -6.23 12.78 -10.02
N THR A 56 -6.96 12.93 -11.11
CA THR A 56 -6.99 11.95 -12.21
C THR A 56 -5.66 11.80 -12.93
N ALA A 57 -4.77 12.80 -12.87
CA ALA A 57 -3.42 12.72 -13.42
C ALA A 57 -2.54 11.65 -12.76
N LEU A 58 -2.92 11.15 -11.57
CA LEU A 58 -2.23 10.06 -10.88
C LEU A 58 -2.74 8.67 -11.30
N GLY A 59 -3.68 8.59 -12.25
CA GLY A 59 -4.20 7.34 -12.79
C GLY A 59 -5.24 6.65 -11.90
N ARG A 60 -5.93 5.66 -12.49
CA ARG A 60 -7.03 4.92 -11.87
C ARG A 60 -6.65 3.46 -11.66
N PHE A 61 -6.44 3.09 -10.39
CA PHE A 61 -6.12 1.73 -9.93
C PHE A 61 -6.34 1.61 -8.41
N ALA A 62 -6.07 0.45 -7.79
CA ALA A 62 -6.22 0.22 -6.37
C ALA A 62 -5.02 0.80 -5.59
N HIS A 63 -4.99 2.13 -5.45
CA HIS A 63 -3.88 2.86 -4.81
C HIS A 63 -3.55 2.31 -3.41
N GLY A 64 -2.39 1.65 -3.25
CA GLY A 64 -1.85 1.17 -1.98
C GLY A 64 -1.18 2.26 -1.14
N GLY A 65 -0.72 3.32 -1.80
CA GLY A 65 -0.09 4.47 -1.17
C GLY A 65 0.20 5.61 -2.15
N ALA A 66 0.61 6.75 -1.60
CA ALA A 66 1.07 7.91 -2.37
C ALA A 66 2.21 8.58 -1.59
N THR A 67 3.44 8.18 -1.89
CA THR A 67 4.64 8.68 -1.22
C THR A 67 5.17 9.87 -1.97
N VAL A 68 5.12 11.03 -1.33
CA VAL A 68 5.48 12.32 -1.93
C VAL A 68 6.94 12.65 -1.62
N THR A 69 7.67 13.06 -2.64
CA THR A 69 9.02 13.62 -2.52
C THR A 69 9.22 14.74 -3.55
N GLU A 70 10.41 15.33 -3.60
CA GLU A 70 10.77 16.42 -4.50
C GLU A 70 12.08 16.08 -5.24
N ALA A 71 12.12 16.39 -6.53
CA ALA A 71 13.33 16.31 -7.34
C ALA A 71 13.44 17.54 -8.24
N ALA A 72 14.51 18.33 -8.06
CA ALA A 72 14.78 19.55 -8.83
C ALA A 72 13.56 20.50 -8.92
N GLY A 73 12.93 20.79 -7.78
CA GLY A 73 11.75 21.66 -7.67
C GLY A 73 10.42 21.01 -8.06
N ARG A 74 10.44 19.88 -8.76
CA ARG A 74 9.23 19.16 -9.20
C ARG A 74 8.75 18.22 -8.09
N LEU A 75 7.44 18.15 -7.91
CA LEU A 75 6.80 17.19 -7.02
C LEU A 75 6.79 15.83 -7.69
N VAL A 76 7.21 14.80 -6.94
CA VAL A 76 7.21 13.40 -7.34
C VAL A 76 6.29 12.63 -6.40
N VAL A 77 5.43 11.78 -6.96
CA VAL A 77 4.58 10.85 -6.18
C VAL A 77 4.85 9.43 -6.64
N TYR A 78 5.32 8.58 -5.75
CA TYR A 78 5.31 7.14 -5.97
C TYR A 78 3.98 6.56 -5.48
N SER A 79 3.30 5.81 -6.34
CA SER A 79 2.05 5.15 -6.03
C SER A 79 2.10 3.71 -6.50
N THR A 80 1.36 2.86 -5.82
CA THR A 80 1.34 1.42 -6.05
C THR A 80 -0.09 0.97 -6.27
N ASP A 81 -0.23 -0.12 -7.00
CA ASP A 81 -1.50 -0.80 -7.16
C ASP A 81 -1.50 -2.06 -6.31
N ALA A 82 -2.20 -2.01 -5.16
CA ALA A 82 -2.14 -3.02 -4.10
C ALA A 82 -2.94 -4.29 -4.42
N GLU A 83 -2.71 -4.81 -5.62
CA GLU A 83 -3.22 -6.08 -6.11
C GLU A 83 -2.08 -6.91 -6.69
N ASP A 84 -2.25 -8.23 -6.66
CA ASP A 84 -1.21 -9.13 -7.11
C ASP A 84 -1.06 -9.08 -8.64
N GLY A 85 0.17 -8.93 -9.14
CA GLY A 85 0.45 -8.79 -10.57
C GLY A 85 0.29 -7.37 -11.13
N GLU A 86 0.03 -6.38 -10.27
CA GLU A 86 -0.05 -4.98 -10.69
C GLU A 86 1.27 -4.23 -10.41
N TYR A 87 1.27 -2.90 -10.54
CA TYR A 87 2.49 -2.14 -10.84
C TYR A 87 2.87 -1.08 -9.82
N LEU A 88 4.13 -0.63 -9.92
CA LEU A 88 4.66 0.59 -9.31
C LEU A 88 4.58 1.74 -10.31
N TYR A 89 4.03 2.87 -9.87
CA TYR A 89 3.87 4.09 -10.63
C TYR A 89 4.64 5.26 -10.02
N LYS A 90 5.00 6.22 -10.87
CA LYS A 90 5.64 7.48 -10.51
C LYS A 90 4.96 8.62 -11.25
N TYR A 91 4.45 9.61 -10.54
CA TYR A 91 3.98 10.86 -11.12
C TYR A 91 5.02 11.96 -10.91
N VAL A 92 5.24 12.81 -11.92
CA VAL A 92 6.11 14.00 -11.81
C VAL A 92 5.36 15.24 -12.30
N SER A 93 5.21 16.26 -11.45
CA SER A 93 4.50 17.52 -11.76
C SER A 93 5.12 18.25 -12.95
N ALA A 94 4.35 18.93 -13.79
CA ALA A 94 4.83 19.57 -15.03
C ALA A 94 5.84 20.71 -14.81
N GLY A 95 5.86 21.29 -13.60
CA GLY A 95 6.79 22.35 -13.22
C GLY A 95 7.09 22.33 -11.73
N ASP A 96 7.77 23.39 -11.27
CA ASP A 96 8.09 23.58 -9.86
C ASP A 96 6.80 23.65 -9.02
N TRP A 97 6.75 22.87 -7.94
CA TRP A 97 5.53 22.74 -7.16
C TRP A 97 5.21 23.98 -6.33
N ARG A 98 6.24 24.73 -5.88
CA ARG A 98 6.07 25.96 -5.12
C ARG A 98 5.55 27.06 -6.03
N GLU A 99 6.07 27.18 -7.25
CA GLU A 99 5.57 28.12 -8.24
C GLU A 99 4.13 27.81 -8.66
N LEU A 100 3.81 26.53 -8.90
CA LEU A 100 2.44 26.12 -9.24
C LEU A 100 1.47 26.52 -8.13
N ARG A 101 1.83 26.25 -6.86
CA ARG A 101 1.03 26.65 -5.70
C ARG A 101 0.91 28.16 -5.56
N ALA A 102 1.99 28.92 -5.77
CA ALA A 102 1.96 30.38 -5.73
C ALA A 102 1.01 30.97 -6.78
N LYS A 103 0.82 30.27 -7.91
CA LYS A 103 -0.15 30.62 -8.97
C LYS A 103 -1.55 30.07 -8.71
N GLY A 104 -1.83 29.50 -7.53
CA GLY A 104 -3.13 28.91 -7.19
C GLY A 104 -3.43 27.59 -7.92
N ARG A 105 -2.42 26.94 -8.52
CA ARG A 105 -2.56 25.69 -9.27
C ARG A 105 -2.06 24.51 -8.44
N SER A 106 -2.76 23.38 -8.53
CA SER A 106 -2.28 22.14 -7.91
C SER A 106 -1.11 21.56 -8.71
N PRO A 107 0.00 21.15 -8.06
CA PRO A 107 1.07 20.40 -8.72
C PRO A 107 0.65 18.98 -9.15
N LEU A 108 -0.52 18.51 -8.71
CA LEU A 108 -1.04 17.17 -8.99
C LEU A 108 -2.00 17.11 -10.19
N ASP A 109 -2.29 18.23 -10.85
CA ASP A 109 -3.24 18.27 -11.98
C ASP A 109 -2.56 18.23 -13.35
N HIS A 110 -1.27 18.58 -13.40
CA HIS A 110 -0.50 18.63 -14.64
C HIS A 110 0.87 18.04 -14.41
N GLY A 111 1.20 16.98 -15.15
CA GLY A 111 2.45 16.25 -15.04
C GLY A 111 2.43 15.01 -15.92
N THR A 112 3.38 14.13 -15.70
CA THR A 112 3.48 12.84 -16.40
C THR A 112 3.41 11.72 -15.39
N LEU A 113 2.51 10.76 -15.63
CA LEU A 113 2.47 9.49 -14.92
C LEU A 113 3.34 8.48 -15.68
N TYR A 114 4.16 7.76 -14.94
CA TYR A 114 5.04 6.70 -15.42
C TYR A 114 4.69 5.41 -14.71
N VAL A 115 5.01 4.29 -15.35
CA VAL A 115 4.98 2.95 -14.75
C VAL A 115 6.37 2.31 -14.81
N ALA A 116 6.75 1.56 -13.79
CA ALA A 116 8.06 0.93 -13.71
C ALA A 116 8.16 -0.32 -14.61
N ARG A 117 9.32 -0.46 -15.24
CA ARG A 117 9.82 -1.73 -15.80
C ARG A 117 11.15 -2.05 -15.16
N PHE A 118 11.24 -3.21 -14.51
CA PHE A 118 12.44 -3.71 -13.85
C PHE A 118 13.19 -4.64 -14.80
N GLY A 119 14.48 -4.37 -15.01
CA GLY A 119 15.43 -5.24 -15.69
C GLY A 119 16.04 -6.25 -14.72
N ALA A 120 16.40 -7.43 -15.23
CA ALA A 120 17.01 -8.51 -14.44
C ALA A 120 18.44 -8.18 -13.96
N ASP A 121 19.08 -7.19 -14.55
CA ASP A 121 20.43 -6.71 -14.25
C ASP A 121 20.48 -5.67 -13.13
N GLY A 122 19.36 -5.41 -12.45
CA GLY A 122 19.23 -4.33 -11.47
C GLY A 122 18.95 -2.96 -12.10
N GLY A 123 18.89 -2.85 -13.44
CA GLY A 123 18.42 -1.65 -14.13
C GLY A 123 16.90 -1.54 -14.11
N GLY A 124 16.37 -0.35 -14.39
CA GLY A 124 14.95 -0.15 -14.59
C GLY A 124 14.60 1.15 -15.29
N ASP A 125 13.44 1.15 -15.96
CA ASP A 125 12.93 2.25 -16.75
C ASP A 125 11.60 2.76 -16.19
N TRP A 126 11.40 4.07 -16.24
CA TRP A 126 10.09 4.70 -16.07
C TRP A 126 9.43 4.90 -17.43
N LEU A 127 8.39 4.12 -17.73
CA LEU A 127 7.66 4.16 -19.00
C LEU A 127 6.52 5.21 -18.93
N PRO A 128 6.52 6.26 -19.77
CA PRO A 128 5.49 7.30 -19.71
C PRO A 128 4.14 6.81 -20.22
N LEU A 129 3.10 7.00 -19.40
CA LEU A 129 1.70 6.72 -19.76
C LEU A 129 1.11 7.92 -20.51
N SER A 130 1.61 8.15 -21.73
CA SER A 130 1.27 9.31 -22.57
C SER A 130 0.60 8.87 -23.87
N HIS A 131 -0.60 9.38 -24.13
CA HIS A 131 -1.32 9.17 -25.38
C HIS A 131 -0.54 9.73 -26.58
N GLY A 132 -0.63 9.06 -27.73
CA GLY A 132 0.07 9.43 -28.96
C GLY A 132 1.50 8.88 -29.07
N HIS A 133 1.99 8.16 -28.06
CA HIS A 133 3.33 7.59 -28.06
C HIS A 133 3.29 6.05 -27.95
N GLY A 134 4.18 5.39 -28.69
CA GLY A 134 4.37 3.93 -28.63
C GLY A 134 3.09 3.12 -28.90
N PRO A 135 2.61 2.30 -27.95
CA PRO A 135 1.38 1.52 -28.08
C PRO A 135 0.11 2.30 -27.71
N LEU A 136 0.23 3.51 -27.15
CA LEU A 136 -0.90 4.28 -26.59
C LEU A 136 -1.50 5.25 -27.62
N THR A 137 -1.82 4.76 -28.81
CA THR A 137 -2.28 5.57 -29.95
C THR A 137 -3.72 5.26 -30.36
N ARG A 138 -4.34 6.15 -31.15
CA ARG A 138 -5.74 6.00 -31.60
C ARG A 138 -5.98 4.75 -32.42
N ASP A 139 -5.06 4.42 -33.32
CA ASP A 139 -5.09 3.20 -34.14
C ASP A 139 -5.01 1.91 -33.30
N LYS A 140 -4.45 1.98 -32.09
CA LYS A 140 -4.38 0.88 -31.12
C LYS A 140 -5.49 0.92 -30.07
N GLY A 141 -6.54 1.71 -30.31
CA GLY A 141 -7.75 1.74 -29.47
C GLY A 141 -7.66 2.67 -28.25
N TRP A 142 -6.75 3.65 -28.23
CA TRP A 142 -6.67 4.68 -27.19
C TRP A 142 -7.24 6.01 -27.68
N ARG A 143 -8.34 6.48 -27.10
CA ARG A 143 -9.04 7.69 -27.60
C ARG A 143 -8.21 8.97 -27.40
N ASP A 144 -7.71 9.16 -26.19
CA ASP A 144 -7.03 10.36 -25.69
C ASP A 144 -6.31 10.04 -24.36
N GLN A 145 -5.69 11.07 -23.75
CA GLN A 145 -4.99 10.94 -22.47
C GLN A 145 -5.92 10.57 -21.30
N ALA A 146 -7.18 11.00 -21.32
CA ALA A 146 -8.12 10.66 -20.24
C ALA A 146 -8.44 9.16 -20.26
N ASP A 147 -8.55 8.57 -21.45
CA ASP A 147 -8.72 7.13 -21.63
C ASP A 147 -7.51 6.34 -21.10
N VAL A 148 -6.28 6.81 -21.34
CA VAL A 148 -5.04 6.24 -20.77
C VAL A 148 -5.07 6.26 -19.22
N LEU A 149 -5.48 7.39 -18.63
CA LEU A 149 -5.54 7.54 -17.17
C LEU A 149 -6.73 6.83 -16.50
N LEU A 150 -7.81 6.55 -17.24
CA LEU A 150 -8.95 5.77 -16.75
C LEU A 150 -8.72 4.26 -16.87
N ARG A 151 -8.01 3.83 -17.92
CA ARG A 151 -7.58 2.45 -18.16
C ARG A 151 -6.08 2.28 -17.91
N THR A 152 -5.61 2.79 -16.76
CA THR A 152 -4.17 2.83 -16.43
C THR A 152 -3.53 1.44 -16.44
N ARG A 153 -4.17 0.43 -15.86
CA ARG A 153 -3.67 -0.96 -15.87
C ARG A 153 -3.47 -1.50 -17.30
N PRO A 154 -4.49 -1.51 -18.20
CA PRO A 154 -4.27 -1.86 -19.60
C PRO A 154 -3.21 -1.02 -20.34
N ALA A 155 -3.02 0.25 -19.96
CA ALA A 155 -2.00 1.10 -20.56
C ALA A 155 -0.58 0.69 -20.10
N ALA A 156 -0.44 0.32 -18.82
CA ALA A 156 0.78 -0.24 -18.26
C ALA A 156 1.14 -1.58 -18.90
N ASP A 157 0.16 -2.48 -19.05
CA ASP A 157 0.30 -3.74 -19.80
C ASP A 157 0.82 -3.47 -21.23
N ALA A 158 0.19 -2.53 -21.94
CA ALA A 158 0.56 -2.21 -23.32
C ALA A 158 2.00 -1.69 -23.45
N LEU A 159 2.51 -1.00 -22.43
CA LEU A 159 3.90 -0.51 -22.37
C LEU A 159 4.91 -1.59 -21.94
N GLY A 160 4.45 -2.76 -21.49
CA GLY A 160 5.33 -3.82 -20.96
C GLY A 160 5.88 -3.49 -19.58
N ALA A 161 5.07 -2.87 -18.72
CA ALA A 161 5.40 -2.70 -17.31
C ALA A 161 5.62 -4.06 -16.60
N THR A 162 6.44 -4.08 -15.55
CA THR A 162 6.74 -5.32 -14.81
C THR A 162 5.69 -5.58 -13.73
N PRO A 163 4.95 -6.69 -13.79
CA PRO A 163 4.05 -7.12 -12.71
C PRO A 163 4.80 -7.38 -11.39
N LEU A 164 4.18 -7.05 -10.26
CA LEU A 164 4.78 -7.18 -8.93
C LEU A 164 3.92 -8.06 -8.00
N ALA A 165 4.59 -8.72 -7.05
CA ALA A 165 3.93 -9.47 -5.98
C ALA A 165 3.30 -8.51 -4.96
N ARG A 166 2.01 -8.22 -5.15
CA ARG A 166 1.18 -7.25 -4.40
C ARG A 166 1.98 -6.05 -3.83
N PRO A 167 2.27 -5.01 -4.64
CA PRO A 167 3.04 -3.85 -4.19
C PRO A 167 2.21 -2.97 -3.25
N GLU A 168 2.72 -2.71 -2.05
CA GLU A 168 2.02 -1.99 -0.99
C GLU A 168 2.59 -0.58 -0.79
N ARG A 169 3.30 -0.26 0.30
CA ARG A 169 3.79 1.10 0.55
C ARG A 169 5.19 1.33 0.03
N VAL A 170 5.42 2.55 -0.45
CA VAL A 170 6.74 3.10 -0.73
C VAL A 170 7.20 3.99 0.42
N ALA A 171 8.48 3.97 0.77
CA ALA A 171 9.09 4.98 1.64
C ALA A 171 10.41 5.49 1.02
N VAL A 172 10.72 6.78 1.21
CA VAL A 172 11.96 7.38 0.71
C VAL A 172 12.86 7.68 1.90
N ASN A 173 14.08 7.17 1.87
CA ASN A 173 15.06 7.42 2.92
C ASN A 173 15.48 8.90 2.89
N PRO A 174 15.28 9.66 3.99
CA PRO A 174 15.60 11.08 4.04
C PRO A 174 17.11 11.37 4.02
N ARG A 175 17.97 10.37 4.29
CA ARG A 175 19.43 10.52 4.36
C ARG A 175 20.10 10.41 3.00
N ASP A 176 19.64 9.47 2.17
CA ASP A 176 20.33 9.12 0.93
C ASP A 176 19.45 9.17 -0.33
N GLY A 177 18.15 9.41 -0.17
CA GLY A 177 17.18 9.50 -1.26
C GLY A 177 16.79 8.18 -1.92
N ARG A 178 17.25 7.02 -1.44
CA ARG A 178 16.78 5.72 -1.94
C ARG A 178 15.32 5.53 -1.58
N ALA A 179 14.53 5.02 -2.51
CA ALA A 179 13.16 4.62 -2.27
C ALA A 179 13.08 3.11 -2.04
N TYR A 180 12.14 2.69 -1.21
CA TYR A 180 11.93 1.31 -0.77
C TYR A 180 10.48 0.95 -1.04
N LEU A 181 10.20 -0.27 -1.49
CA LEU A 181 8.86 -0.78 -1.76
C LEU A 181 8.66 -2.11 -1.04
N ALA A 182 7.58 -2.19 -0.27
CA ALA A 182 7.10 -3.45 0.29
C ALA A 182 6.30 -4.23 -0.76
N LEU A 183 6.68 -5.48 -0.98
CA LEU A 183 5.97 -6.45 -1.81
C LEU A 183 5.41 -7.50 -0.85
N ALA A 184 4.10 -7.48 -0.60
CA ALA A 184 3.54 -8.19 0.53
C ALA A 184 3.57 -9.70 0.35
N ASN A 185 2.97 -10.24 -0.71
CA ASN A 185 3.15 -11.61 -1.15
C ASN A 185 2.32 -11.89 -2.42
N SER A 186 2.70 -12.96 -3.11
CA SER A 186 1.94 -13.62 -4.16
C SER A 186 1.83 -15.12 -3.81
N PRO A 187 0.73 -15.56 -3.17
CA PRO A 187 0.58 -16.94 -2.69
C PRO A 187 0.26 -17.96 -3.80
N GLY A 188 0.01 -17.52 -5.04
CA GLY A 188 -0.20 -18.43 -6.17
C GLY A 188 -0.94 -17.79 -7.35
N GLY A 189 -0.26 -17.74 -8.49
CA GLY A 189 -0.75 -17.22 -9.77
C GLY A 189 0.44 -16.62 -10.53
N PRO A 190 0.56 -16.79 -11.86
CA PRO A 190 1.62 -16.14 -12.62
C PRO A 190 1.31 -14.63 -12.66
N THR A 191 1.72 -13.90 -11.61
CA THR A 191 1.86 -12.44 -11.68
C THR A 191 2.80 -12.10 -12.83
N CYS A 192 3.80 -12.96 -13.04
CA CYS A 192 4.79 -12.85 -14.09
C CYS A 192 4.44 -13.70 -15.30
N LYS A 193 4.13 -13.01 -16.40
CA LYS A 193 3.97 -13.62 -17.74
C LYS A 193 5.32 -14.14 -18.28
N GLU A 194 6.43 -13.51 -17.88
CA GLU A 194 7.80 -13.87 -18.26
C GLU A 194 8.71 -13.90 -17.01
N PRO A 195 8.69 -14.97 -16.21
CA PRO A 195 9.57 -15.08 -15.06
C PRO A 195 11.02 -15.22 -15.53
N THR A 196 11.92 -14.35 -15.05
CA THR A 196 13.34 -14.54 -15.27
C THR A 196 13.83 -15.67 -14.37
N ALA A 197 14.47 -16.69 -14.94
CA ALA A 197 14.91 -17.89 -14.22
C ALA A 197 15.95 -17.60 -13.11
N THR A 198 16.54 -16.40 -13.12
CA THR A 198 17.55 -15.92 -12.17
C THR A 198 17.33 -14.44 -11.92
N GLY A 199 17.09 -14.05 -10.67
CA GLY A 199 17.15 -12.65 -10.23
C GLY A 199 16.15 -11.71 -10.92
N GLY A 200 15.05 -11.39 -10.24
CA GLY A 200 14.08 -10.43 -10.74
C GLY A 200 13.05 -10.10 -9.69
N VAL A 201 12.47 -8.89 -9.78
CA VAL A 201 11.32 -8.50 -8.95
C VAL A 201 10.06 -9.30 -9.34
N CYS A 202 10.00 -9.72 -10.61
CA CYS A 202 8.94 -10.56 -11.14
C CYS A 202 9.18 -12.04 -10.77
N ARG A 203 8.29 -12.64 -9.97
CA ARG A 203 8.39 -14.04 -9.52
C ARG A 203 7.08 -14.80 -9.72
N THR A 204 7.17 -16.12 -9.95
CA THR A 204 5.99 -16.99 -10.11
C THR A 204 5.23 -17.21 -8.80
N THR A 205 5.95 -17.23 -7.68
CA THR A 205 5.38 -17.31 -6.32
C THR A 205 6.28 -16.55 -5.36
N ASP A 206 5.67 -15.84 -4.42
CA ASP A 206 6.36 -15.18 -3.32
C ASP A 206 5.46 -15.20 -2.08
N PRO A 207 5.30 -16.34 -1.39
CA PRO A 207 4.26 -16.50 -0.37
C PRO A 207 4.48 -15.62 0.88
N TYR A 208 5.70 -15.13 1.09
CA TYR A 208 6.10 -14.42 2.30
C TYR A 208 6.46 -12.95 2.07
N GLY A 209 6.81 -12.56 0.84
CA GLY A 209 7.08 -11.18 0.47
C GLY A 209 8.51 -10.74 0.69
N ARG A 210 8.78 -9.51 0.25
CA ARG A 210 10.11 -8.90 0.25
C ARG A 210 10.03 -7.38 0.26
N ILE A 211 11.18 -6.74 0.44
CA ILE A 211 11.36 -5.31 0.28
C ILE A 211 12.46 -5.13 -0.76
N ILE A 212 12.16 -4.38 -1.82
CA ILE A 212 13.15 -3.91 -2.78
C ILE A 212 13.45 -2.44 -2.53
N ARG A 213 14.60 -1.97 -3.04
CA ARG A 213 14.93 -0.54 -3.02
C ARG A 213 15.51 -0.10 -4.34
N TRP A 214 15.40 1.20 -4.65
CA TRP A 214 15.99 1.78 -5.84
C TRP A 214 16.55 3.17 -5.61
N ARG A 215 17.46 3.56 -6.50
CA ARG A 215 18.00 4.90 -6.64
C ARG A 215 17.71 5.40 -8.05
N GLU A 216 17.10 6.58 -8.13
CA GLU A 216 16.91 7.29 -9.40
C GLU A 216 18.27 7.63 -10.01
N GLN A 217 18.43 7.36 -11.31
CA GLN A 217 19.65 7.75 -12.03
C GLN A 217 19.57 9.24 -12.39
N PRO A 218 20.66 10.01 -12.21
CA PRO A 218 20.69 11.40 -12.60
C PRO A 218 20.44 11.54 -14.10
N ASP A 219 19.45 12.35 -14.44
CA ASP A 219 19.14 12.68 -15.82
C ASP A 219 20.13 13.75 -16.33
N ALA A 220 21.28 13.30 -16.87
CA ALA A 220 22.33 14.21 -17.36
C ALA A 220 21.86 15.09 -18.53
N ARG A 221 20.81 14.67 -19.26
CA ARG A 221 20.17 15.41 -20.34
C ARG A 221 18.71 14.97 -20.39
N ARG A 222 17.79 15.87 -20.03
CA ARG A 222 16.31 15.70 -19.95
C ARG A 222 15.58 15.23 -21.22
N THR A 223 16.29 14.57 -22.12
CA THR A 223 15.88 14.02 -23.40
C THR A 223 15.85 12.49 -23.39
N ARG A 224 16.35 11.84 -22.33
CA ARG A 224 16.29 10.37 -22.18
C ARG A 224 15.14 9.96 -21.27
N GLN A 225 14.64 8.74 -21.50
CA GLN A 225 13.69 8.10 -20.61
C GLN A 225 14.29 8.01 -19.20
N PRO A 226 13.56 8.39 -18.13
CA PRO A 226 14.09 8.30 -16.77
C PRO A 226 14.35 6.85 -16.38
N THR A 227 15.47 6.60 -15.72
CA THR A 227 15.91 5.27 -15.30
C THR A 227 16.26 5.22 -13.82
N PHE A 228 16.35 4.02 -13.28
CA PHE A 228 16.75 3.76 -11.91
C PHE A 228 17.60 2.50 -11.82
N HIS A 229 18.34 2.36 -10.73
CA HIS A 229 18.97 1.11 -10.34
C HIS A 229 18.26 0.57 -9.10
N TRP A 230 17.86 -0.69 -9.11
CA TRP A 230 17.17 -1.38 -8.04
C TRP A 230 17.97 -2.58 -7.53
N GLU A 231 17.69 -2.97 -6.30
CA GLU A 231 18.19 -4.20 -5.69
C GLU A 231 17.17 -4.74 -4.68
N GLU A 232 17.25 -6.03 -4.39
CA GLU A 232 16.54 -6.61 -3.26
C GLU A 232 17.19 -6.16 -1.95
N PHE A 233 16.38 -5.67 -1.01
CA PHE A 233 16.87 -5.23 0.29
C PHE A 233 16.67 -6.29 1.37
N LEU A 234 15.45 -6.83 1.49
CA LEU A 234 15.13 -7.88 2.47
C LEU A 234 14.16 -8.89 1.85
N ALA A 235 14.45 -10.18 2.00
CA ALA A 235 13.51 -11.26 1.69
C ALA A 235 12.89 -11.79 2.98
N ALA A 236 11.58 -12.05 3.06
CA ALA A 236 10.99 -12.56 4.30
C ALA A 236 11.51 -13.96 4.67
N ASP A 237 11.88 -14.76 3.67
CA ASP A 237 12.32 -16.15 3.73
C ASP A 237 13.85 -16.36 3.76
N ASP A 238 14.59 -15.30 4.08
CA ASP A 238 16.02 -15.36 4.35
C ASP A 238 16.34 -16.33 5.51
N PRO A 239 17.07 -17.42 5.26
CA PRO A 239 17.34 -18.46 6.27
C PRO A 239 18.27 -17.98 7.38
N ASP A 240 19.04 -16.91 7.15
CA ASP A 240 20.02 -16.38 8.10
C ASP A 240 19.42 -15.26 8.99
N ARG A 241 18.12 -14.94 8.80
CA ARG A 241 17.38 -13.94 9.58
C ARG A 241 17.33 -14.33 11.07
N PRO A 242 17.85 -13.49 11.99
CA PRO A 242 17.67 -13.70 13.42
C PRO A 242 16.18 -13.76 13.81
N ALA A 243 15.86 -14.54 14.85
CA ALA A 243 14.48 -14.81 15.28
C ALA A 243 13.67 -13.53 15.62
N ASP A 244 14.34 -12.51 16.16
CA ASP A 244 13.74 -11.21 16.46
C ASP A 244 13.49 -10.36 15.20
N GLY A 245 14.15 -10.66 14.08
CA GLY A 245 13.95 -10.02 12.78
C GLY A 245 12.99 -10.75 11.84
N VAL A 246 12.43 -11.90 12.23
CA VAL A 246 11.52 -12.68 11.36
C VAL A 246 10.23 -11.89 11.08
N PHE A 247 9.84 -11.82 9.81
CA PHE A 247 8.58 -11.22 9.38
C PHE A 247 8.03 -11.96 8.16
N ALA A 248 6.77 -11.69 7.83
CA ALA A 248 6.16 -12.06 6.56
C ALA A 248 5.12 -11.00 6.19
N ALA A 249 4.77 -10.91 4.91
CA ALA A 249 3.82 -9.93 4.40
C ALA A 249 4.15 -8.48 4.79
N PRO A 250 5.35 -7.96 4.44
CA PRO A 250 5.65 -6.55 4.66
C PRO A 250 4.64 -5.71 3.88
N LYS A 251 4.03 -4.72 4.54
CA LYS A 251 2.92 -3.93 3.97
C LYS A 251 3.21 -2.44 4.08
N GLY A 252 3.48 -1.96 5.30
CA GLY A 252 3.78 -0.55 5.55
C GLY A 252 5.27 -0.29 5.64
N LEU A 253 5.72 0.82 5.04
CA LEU A 253 7.07 1.35 5.17
C LEU A 253 7.01 2.81 5.62
N TRP A 254 7.89 3.21 6.53
CA TRP A 254 8.05 4.59 6.98
C TRP A 254 9.48 4.84 7.41
N PHE A 255 10.05 6.01 7.06
CA PHE A 255 11.35 6.43 7.58
C PHE A 255 11.18 7.43 8.71
N SER A 256 11.83 7.15 9.85
CA SER A 256 12.12 8.18 10.84
C SER A 256 13.18 9.15 10.32
N ALA A 257 13.21 10.37 10.88
CA ALA A 257 14.20 11.39 10.52
C ALA A 257 15.65 10.97 10.81
N ASP A 258 15.86 10.05 11.75
CA ASP A 258 17.18 9.51 12.07
C ASP A 258 17.72 8.58 10.96
N GLY A 259 16.86 7.98 10.15
CA GLY A 259 17.21 7.02 9.09
C GLY A 259 16.67 5.61 9.34
N THR A 260 15.99 5.35 10.47
CA THR A 260 15.39 4.05 10.77
C THR A 260 14.25 3.75 9.79
N LEU A 261 14.27 2.57 9.15
CA LEU A 261 13.17 2.07 8.35
C LEU A 261 12.21 1.26 9.24
N TRP A 262 10.99 1.74 9.39
CA TRP A 262 9.91 1.02 10.04
C TRP A 262 9.16 0.15 9.05
N ILE A 263 9.01 -1.13 9.37
CA ILE A 263 8.35 -2.14 8.54
C ILE A 263 7.14 -2.68 9.29
N SER A 264 5.93 -2.44 8.79
CA SER A 264 4.71 -3.01 9.36
C SER A 264 4.25 -4.22 8.54
N THR A 265 3.78 -5.27 9.21
CA THR A 265 3.35 -6.51 8.56
C THR A 265 1.82 -6.64 8.50
N GLY A 266 1.33 -7.33 7.48
CA GLY A 266 -0.09 -7.59 7.25
C GLY A 266 -0.33 -9.01 6.72
N ILE A 267 0.10 -10.03 7.46
CA ILE A 267 -0.24 -11.43 7.22
C ILE A 267 -1.76 -11.58 7.37
N SER A 268 -2.39 -12.18 6.36
CA SER A 268 -3.84 -12.39 6.35
C SER A 268 -4.28 -13.27 7.53
N GLY A 269 -5.49 -13.09 8.04
CA GLY A 269 -6.01 -13.98 9.09
C GLY A 269 -6.01 -15.47 8.73
N HIS A 270 -6.03 -15.81 7.43
CA HIS A 270 -5.88 -17.19 6.96
C HIS A 270 -4.51 -17.78 7.30
N ASP A 271 -3.46 -16.99 7.14
CA ASP A 271 -2.05 -17.37 7.29
C ASP A 271 -1.47 -17.00 8.66
N LEU A 272 -2.09 -16.08 9.40
CA LEU A 272 -1.59 -15.51 10.65
C LEU A 272 -1.36 -16.59 11.71
N GLY A 273 -0.09 -16.85 12.04
CA GLY A 273 0.30 -17.95 12.93
C GLY A 273 -0.08 -19.33 12.40
N GLY A 274 -0.23 -19.47 11.07
CA GLY A 274 -0.61 -20.68 10.37
C GLY A 274 0.47 -21.78 10.39
N PRO A 275 0.22 -22.93 9.72
CA PRO A 275 1.08 -24.10 9.82
C PRO A 275 2.46 -23.92 9.17
N ALA A 276 2.57 -23.03 8.17
CA ALA A 276 3.83 -22.74 7.48
C ALA A 276 4.90 -22.25 8.49
N PRO A 277 6.14 -22.78 8.44
CA PRO A 277 7.17 -22.46 9.44
C PRO A 277 7.40 -20.96 9.63
N LEU A 278 7.48 -20.18 8.53
CA LEU A 278 7.72 -18.75 8.61
C LEU A 278 6.52 -17.98 9.20
N HIS A 279 5.29 -18.30 8.80
CA HIS A 279 4.09 -17.69 9.38
C HIS A 279 3.97 -17.99 10.88
N ARG A 280 4.34 -19.20 11.31
CA ARG A 280 4.38 -19.58 12.72
C ARG A 280 5.43 -18.80 13.50
N ALA A 281 6.63 -18.65 12.93
CA ALA A 281 7.74 -17.91 13.53
C ALA A 281 7.48 -16.40 13.59
N ALA A 282 6.85 -15.82 12.57
CA ALA A 282 6.44 -14.42 12.53
C ALA A 282 5.35 -14.12 13.59
N GLY A 283 4.42 -15.07 13.80
CA GLY A 283 3.39 -14.96 14.83
C GLY A 283 2.27 -13.99 14.45
N ASN A 284 1.90 -13.10 15.38
CA ASN A 284 1.00 -11.99 15.06
C ASN A 284 1.73 -10.97 14.18
N ASN A 285 0.95 -10.11 13.50
CA ASN A 285 1.54 -8.98 12.78
C ASN A 285 2.33 -8.08 13.72
N ALA A 286 3.31 -7.37 13.19
CA ALA A 286 4.31 -6.66 13.97
C ALA A 286 4.71 -5.35 13.30
N LEU A 287 5.37 -4.50 14.10
CA LEU A 287 6.22 -3.43 13.62
C LEU A 287 7.68 -3.82 13.88
N LEU A 288 8.50 -3.73 12.85
CA LEU A 288 9.94 -3.96 12.92
C LEU A 288 10.68 -2.66 12.61
N ALA A 289 11.88 -2.52 13.14
CA ALA A 289 12.83 -1.47 12.81
C ALA A 289 13.99 -2.11 12.06
N ALA A 290 14.37 -1.52 10.93
CA ALA A 290 15.47 -1.98 10.10
C ALA A 290 16.51 -0.85 9.92
N ASP A 291 17.79 -1.22 9.99
CA ASP A 291 18.89 -0.36 9.55
C ASP A 291 19.08 -0.53 8.03
N PRO A 292 18.85 0.52 7.22
CA PRO A 292 18.99 0.43 5.77
C PRO A 292 20.43 0.20 5.29
N THR A 293 21.42 0.44 6.14
CA THR A 293 22.85 0.30 5.82
C THR A 293 23.32 -1.13 6.03
N THR A 294 22.99 -1.72 7.18
CA THR A 294 23.44 -3.06 7.56
C THR A 294 22.46 -4.16 7.16
N GLY A 295 21.18 -3.80 6.93
CA GLY A 295 20.11 -4.78 6.74
C GLY A 295 19.63 -5.44 8.02
N GLU A 296 20.16 -5.05 9.19
CA GLU A 296 19.72 -5.57 10.48
C GLU A 296 18.25 -5.23 10.72
N VAL A 297 17.45 -6.21 11.15
CA VAL A 297 16.02 -6.05 11.43
C VAL A 297 15.73 -6.55 12.84
N ARG A 298 15.03 -5.74 13.64
CA ARG A 298 14.55 -6.12 14.97
C ARG A 298 13.07 -5.81 15.14
N ARG A 299 12.32 -6.74 15.71
CA ARG A 299 10.91 -6.54 16.07
C ARG A 299 10.80 -5.54 17.21
N PHE A 300 10.00 -4.49 17.00
CA PHE A 300 9.79 -3.42 17.96
C PHE A 300 8.50 -3.60 18.76
N LEU A 301 7.40 -3.97 18.09
CA LEU A 301 6.15 -4.35 18.76
C LEU A 301 5.39 -5.42 17.99
N THR A 302 4.50 -6.11 18.70
CA THR A 302 3.61 -7.13 18.14
C THR A 302 2.17 -6.68 18.32
N ALA A 303 1.36 -6.81 17.26
CA ALA A 303 -0.04 -6.46 17.25
C ALA A 303 -0.89 -7.46 18.07
N PRO A 304 -2.10 -7.04 18.51
CA PRO A 304 -3.10 -7.94 19.04
C PRO A 304 -3.51 -9.03 18.04
N ARG A 305 -4.22 -10.05 18.55
CA ARG A 305 -4.71 -11.16 17.72
C ARG A 305 -5.64 -10.67 16.60
N GLY A 306 -5.44 -11.21 15.40
CA GLY A 306 -6.24 -10.89 14.23
C GLY A 306 -6.21 -9.41 13.87
N ALA A 307 -5.10 -8.71 14.16
CA ALA A 307 -4.88 -7.33 13.75
C ALA A 307 -3.73 -7.25 12.75
N GLU A 308 -3.67 -6.16 12.00
CA GLU A 308 -2.44 -5.72 11.32
C GLU A 308 -1.91 -4.42 11.90
N VAL A 309 -0.60 -4.22 11.79
CA VAL A 309 0.01 -2.92 12.04
C VAL A 309 -0.02 -2.11 10.74
N THR A 310 -0.61 -0.92 10.76
CA THR A 310 -0.70 -0.08 9.56
C THR A 310 -0.66 1.41 9.90
N GLY A 311 0.08 2.18 9.11
CA GLY A 311 0.28 3.61 9.36
C GLY A 311 1.16 3.85 10.58
N VAL A 312 2.34 4.40 10.31
CA VAL A 312 3.35 4.72 11.31
C VAL A 312 3.83 6.13 11.03
N THR A 313 3.93 6.95 12.06
CA THR A 313 4.56 8.26 11.99
C THR A 313 5.17 8.61 13.33
N THR A 314 6.15 9.50 13.33
CA THR A 314 6.71 10.07 14.56
C THR A 314 6.16 11.47 14.79
N THR A 315 6.09 11.89 16.05
CA THR A 315 5.94 13.32 16.37
C THR A 315 7.14 14.12 15.86
N PRO A 316 7.01 15.44 15.63
CA PRO A 316 8.12 16.25 15.13
C PRO A 316 9.38 16.24 16.01
N ASP A 317 9.22 16.06 17.32
CA ASP A 317 10.31 15.93 18.29
C ASP A 317 10.90 14.51 18.37
N ALA A 318 10.39 13.58 17.56
CA ALA A 318 10.74 12.15 17.53
C ALA A 318 10.60 11.40 18.86
N ARG A 319 9.87 11.95 19.85
CA ARG A 319 9.70 11.32 21.18
C ARG A 319 8.54 10.34 21.25
N THR A 320 7.60 10.42 20.31
CA THR A 320 6.43 9.53 20.25
C THR A 320 6.31 8.90 18.87
N LEU A 321 6.22 7.57 18.84
CA LEU A 321 5.83 6.83 17.65
C LEU A 321 4.32 6.60 17.70
N LEU A 322 3.59 7.06 16.69
CA LEU A 322 2.16 6.82 16.52
C LEU A 322 1.99 5.64 15.55
N VAL A 323 1.33 4.58 16.03
CA VAL A 323 1.18 3.32 15.30
C VAL A 323 -0.30 2.95 15.28
N ASN A 324 -0.91 2.71 14.12
CA ASN A 324 -2.29 2.22 14.11
C ASN A 324 -2.34 0.70 14.11
N ILE A 325 -3.25 0.19 14.92
CA ILE A 325 -3.67 -1.20 14.97
C ILE A 325 -5.01 -1.30 14.26
N GLN A 326 -5.03 -1.96 13.11
CA GLN A 326 -6.22 -2.10 12.29
C GLN A 326 -6.91 -3.44 12.55
N HIS A 327 -8.24 -3.38 12.55
CA HIS A 327 -9.18 -4.50 12.58
C HIS A 327 -8.85 -5.63 13.58
N PRO A 328 -8.46 -5.33 14.84
CA PRO A 328 -8.21 -6.39 15.80
C PRO A 328 -9.41 -7.32 15.92
N GLY A 329 -9.12 -8.62 16.02
CA GLY A 329 -10.16 -9.64 16.08
C GLY A 329 -10.75 -10.05 14.74
N GLU A 330 -10.05 -9.84 13.61
CA GLU A 330 -10.48 -10.42 12.33
C GLU A 330 -10.61 -11.96 12.41
N ARG A 331 -11.32 -12.56 11.47
CA ARG A 331 -11.39 -14.02 11.35
C ARG A 331 -10.00 -14.59 11.09
N THR A 332 -9.62 -15.60 11.86
CA THR A 332 -8.35 -16.32 11.66
C THR A 332 -8.53 -17.82 11.62
N THR A 333 -7.60 -18.53 10.97
CA THR A 333 -7.55 -20.01 11.03
C THR A 333 -7.27 -20.49 12.45
N ARG A 334 -6.45 -19.75 13.21
CA ARG A 334 -5.97 -20.15 14.54
C ARG A 334 -6.97 -19.93 15.68
N TRP A 335 -7.66 -18.78 15.70
CA TRP A 335 -8.61 -18.42 16.77
C TRP A 335 -10.08 -18.47 16.32
N GLY A 336 -10.32 -18.75 15.04
CA GLY A 336 -11.64 -18.93 14.47
C GLY A 336 -12.28 -17.64 13.97
N THR A 337 -13.60 -17.71 13.77
CA THR A 337 -14.42 -16.63 13.20
C THR A 337 -15.27 -15.99 14.29
N PRO A 338 -15.15 -14.66 14.54
CA PRO A 338 -16.08 -13.95 15.42
C PRO A 338 -17.46 -13.80 14.75
N ASP A 339 -18.50 -13.69 15.56
CA ASP A 339 -19.87 -13.41 15.10
C ASP A 339 -20.55 -12.34 15.98
N ALA A 340 -21.83 -12.07 15.75
CA ALA A 340 -22.58 -11.07 16.51
C ALA A 340 -22.73 -11.41 18.00
N ASN A 341 -22.72 -12.70 18.36
CA ASN A 341 -22.90 -13.17 19.75
C ASN A 341 -21.55 -13.32 20.47
N THR A 342 -20.48 -13.55 19.72
CA THR A 342 -19.11 -13.73 20.23
C THR A 342 -18.12 -12.77 19.55
N PRO A 343 -18.36 -11.45 19.59
CA PRO A 343 -17.52 -10.48 18.89
C PRO A 343 -16.07 -10.43 19.42
N HIS A 344 -15.84 -10.93 20.63
CA HIS A 344 -14.55 -10.97 21.31
C HIS A 344 -13.74 -12.26 21.07
N LYS A 345 -14.28 -13.21 20.29
CA LYS A 345 -13.73 -14.58 20.15
C LYS A 345 -12.25 -14.61 19.76
N VAL A 346 -11.81 -13.70 18.90
CA VAL A 346 -10.41 -13.60 18.46
C VAL A 346 -9.63 -12.60 19.31
N SER A 347 -10.22 -11.43 19.59
CA SER A 347 -9.59 -10.35 20.34
C SER A 347 -10.65 -9.51 21.06
N ASN A 348 -10.27 -8.95 22.21
CA ASN A 348 -11.04 -7.93 22.94
C ASN A 348 -10.21 -6.65 23.18
N TRP A 349 -9.14 -6.46 22.42
CA TRP A 349 -8.29 -5.26 22.47
C TRP A 349 -9.06 -4.01 21.94
N PRO A 350 -8.86 -2.80 22.49
CA PRO A 350 -7.85 -2.44 23.50
C PRO A 350 -8.31 -2.57 24.96
N ASP A 351 -9.63 -2.57 25.20
CA ASP A 351 -10.16 -2.39 26.56
C ASP A 351 -10.13 -3.69 27.39
N HIS A 352 -9.87 -4.84 26.75
CA HIS A 352 -9.82 -6.17 27.36
C HIS A 352 -11.09 -6.59 28.12
N HIS A 353 -12.21 -5.91 27.88
CA HIS A 353 -13.50 -6.27 28.46
C HIS A 353 -13.94 -7.64 27.95
N HIS A 354 -14.35 -8.54 28.85
CA HIS A 354 -14.69 -9.93 28.51
C HIS A 354 -15.85 -10.05 27.50
N SER A 355 -16.80 -9.10 27.52
CA SER A 355 -17.89 -9.00 26.53
C SER A 355 -17.71 -7.87 25.51
N GLY A 356 -16.56 -7.17 25.54
CA GLY A 356 -16.30 -6.01 24.69
C GLY A 356 -16.00 -6.41 23.24
N ARG A 357 -16.40 -5.56 22.29
CA ARG A 357 -16.03 -5.73 20.87
C ARG A 357 -14.65 -5.10 20.63
N PRO A 358 -13.75 -5.76 19.89
CA PRO A 358 -12.44 -5.19 19.59
C PRO A 358 -12.57 -3.94 18.70
N ARG A 359 -11.64 -3.00 18.86
CA ARG A 359 -11.66 -1.70 18.18
C ARG A 359 -10.30 -1.38 17.60
N SER A 360 -10.27 -0.87 16.37
CA SER A 360 -9.03 -0.28 15.84
C SER A 360 -8.66 0.95 16.66
N ALA A 361 -7.38 1.18 16.88
CA ALA A 361 -6.91 2.37 17.58
C ALA A 361 -5.51 2.79 17.15
N THR A 362 -5.19 4.06 17.38
CA THR A 362 -3.82 4.57 17.29
C THR A 362 -3.17 4.46 18.66
N VAL A 363 -2.02 3.80 18.72
CA VAL A 363 -1.19 3.67 19.92
C VAL A 363 -0.09 4.73 19.87
N ALA A 364 0.11 5.44 20.98
CA ALA A 364 1.25 6.33 21.17
C ALA A 364 2.32 5.58 21.97
N VAL A 365 3.40 5.19 21.31
CA VAL A 365 4.55 4.53 21.95
C VAL A 365 5.57 5.59 22.32
N ARG A 366 5.95 5.62 23.61
CA ARG A 366 6.93 6.53 24.17
C ARG A 366 7.92 5.74 25.00
N ARG A 367 9.17 6.18 25.02
CA ARG A 367 10.12 5.70 26.01
C ARG A 367 9.71 6.26 27.37
N GLU A 368 9.65 5.43 28.40
CA GLU A 368 9.53 5.92 29.77
C GLU A 368 10.80 6.72 30.10
N GLU A 369 10.65 7.98 30.50
CA GLU A 369 11.77 8.70 31.10
C GLU A 369 12.02 8.04 32.45
N GLY A 370 13.22 7.49 32.65
CA GLY A 370 13.57 6.83 33.89
C GLY A 370 13.32 7.78 35.07
N ARG A 371 12.65 7.29 36.12
CA ARG A 371 13.02 7.73 37.46
C ARG A 371 14.51 7.44 37.56
N GLY A 372 15.32 8.50 37.64
CA GLY A 372 16.77 8.37 37.66
C GLY A 372 17.19 7.31 38.68
N GLU A 373 17.89 6.28 38.22
CA GLU A 373 18.94 5.73 39.05
C GLU A 373 20.04 6.79 39.13
N GLY A 374 20.56 6.99 40.33
CA GLY A 374 21.24 8.20 40.78
C GLY A 374 22.45 8.63 39.97
N ALA A 375 22.79 9.90 40.21
CA ALA A 375 24.08 10.50 39.91
C ALA A 375 25.26 9.69 40.49
#